data_AF-A0AAW1BE79-F1
#
_entry.id   AF-A0AAW1BE79-F1
#
_cell.length_a   1.000
_cell.length_b   1.000
_cell.length_c   1.000
_cell.angle_alpha   90.00
_cell.angle_beta   90.00
_cell.angle_gamma   90.00
#
_symmetry.space_group_name_H-M   'P 1'
#
loop_
_entity.id
_entity.type
_entity.pdbx_description
1 polymer ?
#
loop_
_entity_poly.entity_id
_entity_poly.type
_entity_poly.pdbx_seq_one_letter_code
_entity_poly.pdbx_strand_id
1 'polypeptide(L)'
;SELFPFFVLDDQLLRFPQQILKKLPSDQQISKLAQRLGPEWECIVLSLGLSQKDIYCCKVNHPYNIQSQIVSAFILWRQRLGNKATTESLCNGLKFGEVDSSVIQQLLQ
;
A
#
# COMPACT_ATOMS: atom_id res chain seq x y z
N SER A 1 -10.61 12.40 31.15
CA SER A 1 -11.27 11.75 30.00
C SER A 1 -10.38 11.89 28.80
N GLU A 2 -9.46 10.95 28.63
CA GLU A 2 -8.42 10.97 27.60
C GLU A 2 -9.00 10.39 26.30
N LEU A 3 -9.22 11.26 25.31
CA LEU A 3 -9.53 10.86 23.95
C LEU A 3 -8.25 10.96 23.12
N PHE A 4 -7.47 9.87 23.09
CA PHE A 4 -6.53 9.63 22.00
C PHE A 4 -6.50 8.14 21.65
N PRO A 5 -7.19 7.74 20.57
CA PRO A 5 -6.80 6.56 19.83
C PRO A 5 -6.57 7.00 18.37
N PHE A 6 -5.59 7.87 18.14
CA PHE A 6 -5.15 8.17 16.78
C PHE A 6 -3.66 7.83 16.72
N PHE A 7 -3.39 6.65 16.15
CA PHE A 7 -2.07 6.14 15.82
C PHE A 7 -1.21 5.84 17.06
N VAL A 8 -1.25 4.58 17.50
CA VAL A 8 -0.02 3.95 18.00
C VAL A 8 0.94 4.04 16.82
N LEU A 9 1.78 5.08 16.81
CA LEU A 9 2.89 5.23 15.90
C LEU A 9 3.78 4.02 16.15
N ASP A 10 3.57 3.02 15.32
CA ASP A 10 4.23 1.74 15.35
C ASP A 10 5.74 1.95 15.48
N ASP A 11 6.38 1.31 16.46
CA ASP A 11 7.83 1.40 16.72
C ASP A 11 8.67 1.19 15.45
N GLN A 12 8.15 0.43 14.48
CA GLN A 12 8.77 0.22 13.18
C GLN A 12 8.73 1.45 12.28
N LEU A 13 7.65 2.24 12.29
CA LEU A 13 7.54 3.47 11.49
C LEU A 13 8.33 4.62 12.14
N LEU A 14 8.43 4.65 13.48
CA LEU A 14 9.23 5.62 14.21
C LEU A 14 10.74 5.52 13.91
N ARG A 15 11.21 4.34 13.50
CA ARG A 15 12.62 4.12 13.11
C ARG A 15 13.01 4.81 11.80
N PHE A 16 12.04 5.19 10.96
CA PHE A 16 12.30 5.82 9.67
C PHE A 16 12.10 7.34 9.70
N PRO A 17 12.91 8.12 8.95
CA PRO A 17 12.70 9.55 8.84
C PRO A 17 11.28 9.85 8.37
N GLN A 18 10.56 10.75 9.05
CA GLN A 18 9.21 11.18 8.68
C GLN A 18 9.13 11.68 7.22
N GLN A 19 10.25 12.13 6.66
CA GLN A 19 10.40 12.54 5.27
C GLN A 19 10.21 11.39 4.27
N ILE A 20 10.55 10.14 4.63
CA ILE A 20 10.33 8.96 3.78
C ILE A 20 8.86 8.53 3.86
N LEU A 21 8.26 8.61 5.04
CA LEU A 21 6.87 8.25 5.29
C LEU A 21 5.88 9.15 4.54
N LYS A 22 6.19 10.44 4.39
CA LYS A 22 5.38 11.43 3.67
C LYS A 22 5.60 11.46 2.15
N LYS A 23 6.60 10.73 1.64
CA LYS A 23 6.84 10.63 0.19
C LYS A 23 5.82 9.70 -0.46
N LEU A 24 5.61 9.88 -1.76
CA LEU A 24 4.87 8.93 -2.58
C LEU A 24 5.76 7.72 -2.90
N PRO A 25 5.23 6.50 -2.85
CA PRO A 25 5.98 5.32 -3.27
C PRO A 25 6.28 5.39 -4.77
N SER A 26 7.52 5.07 -5.13
CA SER A 26 8.00 5.00 -6.52
C SER A 26 7.46 3.77 -7.26
N ASP A 27 7.49 3.80 -8.59
CA ASP A 27 7.07 2.65 -9.41
C ASP A 27 7.91 1.40 -9.13
N GLN A 28 9.20 1.59 -8.84
CA GLN A 28 10.10 0.50 -8.47
C GLN A 28 9.71 -0.12 -7.12
N GLN A 29 9.34 0.70 -6.14
CA GLN A 29 8.84 0.24 -4.84
C GLN A 29 7.51 -0.53 -5.01
N ILE A 30 6.57 0.00 -5.79
CA ILE A 30 5.28 -0.65 -6.08
C ILE A 30 5.49 -1.99 -6.81
N SER A 31 6.39 -2.03 -7.79
CA SER A 31 6.69 -3.25 -8.54
C SER A 31 7.30 -4.34 -7.65
N LYS A 32 8.29 -3.98 -6.81
CA LYS A 32 8.88 -4.91 -5.84
C LYS A 32 7.86 -5.41 -4.83
N LEU A 33 7.02 -4.51 -4.31
CA LEU A 33 5.96 -4.85 -3.38
C LEU A 33 5.00 -5.86 -4.01
N ALA A 34 4.53 -5.59 -5.22
CA ALA A 34 3.58 -6.45 -5.90
C ALA A 34 4.09 -7.89 -6.10
N GLN A 35 5.41 -8.10 -6.25
CA GLN A 35 6.01 -9.44 -6.35
C GLN A 35 5.94 -10.25 -5.06
N ARG A 36 5.73 -9.58 -3.92
CA ARG A 36 5.67 -10.19 -2.59
C ARG A 36 4.24 -10.38 -2.09
N LEU A 37 3.28 -9.72 -2.72
CA LEU A 37 1.88 -9.79 -2.32
C LEU A 37 1.21 -11.02 -2.92
N GLY A 38 0.52 -11.75 -2.06
CA GLY A 38 -0.42 -12.80 -2.42
C GLY A 38 -1.84 -12.25 -2.60
N PRO A 39 -2.89 -13.07 -2.41
CA PRO A 39 -4.28 -12.68 -2.63
C PRO A 39 -4.77 -11.53 -1.72
N GLU A 40 -4.04 -11.20 -0.65
CA GLU A 40 -4.35 -10.11 0.28
C GLU A 40 -4.31 -8.72 -0.38
N TRP A 41 -3.68 -8.59 -1.55
CA TRP A 41 -3.56 -7.32 -2.29
C TRP A 41 -4.90 -6.63 -2.52
N GLU A 42 -5.98 -7.38 -2.73
CA GLU A 42 -7.32 -6.83 -2.95
C GLU A 42 -7.84 -6.11 -1.70
N CYS A 43 -7.75 -6.75 -0.54
CA CYS A 43 -8.14 -6.16 0.74
C CYS A 43 -7.30 -4.92 1.08
N ILE A 44 -6.01 -4.97 0.76
CA ILE A 44 -5.09 -3.83 0.97
C ILE A 44 -5.55 -2.64 0.14
N VAL A 45 -5.72 -2.79 -1.18
CA VAL A 45 -6.09 -1.65 -2.03
C VAL A 45 -7.51 -1.14 -1.74
N LEU A 46 -8.41 -1.99 -1.24
CA LEU A 46 -9.70 -1.56 -0.67
C LEU A 46 -9.52 -0.68 0.56
N SER A 47 -8.70 -1.10 1.53
CA SER A 47 -8.41 -0.30 2.74
C SER A 47 -7.75 1.05 2.42
N LEU A 48 -7.01 1.09 1.31
CA LEU A 48 -6.34 2.27 0.79
C LEU A 48 -7.30 3.22 0.02
N GLY A 49 -8.56 2.83 -0.15
CA GLY A 49 -9.62 3.67 -0.71
C GLY A 49 -9.95 3.41 -2.19
N LEU A 50 -9.46 2.33 -2.80
CA LEU A 50 -10.01 1.88 -4.08
C LEU A 50 -11.35 1.18 -3.89
N SER A 51 -12.16 1.18 -4.94
CA SER A 51 -13.44 0.45 -4.96
C SER A 51 -13.29 -0.92 -5.61
N GLN A 52 -14.24 -1.82 -5.36
CA GLN A 52 -14.29 -3.13 -6.02
C GLN A 52 -14.32 -3.01 -7.56
N LYS A 53 -14.94 -1.94 -8.08
CA LYS A 53 -14.97 -1.65 -9.52
C LYS A 53 -13.57 -1.38 -10.07
N ASP A 54 -12.75 -0.64 -9.32
CA ASP A 54 -11.39 -0.32 -9.72
C ASP A 54 -10.52 -1.59 -9.79
N ILE A 55 -10.64 -2.45 -8.77
CA ILE A 55 -9.97 -3.77 -8.71
C ILE A 55 -10.39 -4.64 -9.88
N TYR A 56 -11.70 -4.70 -10.16
CA TYR A 56 -12.23 -5.45 -11.29
C TYR A 56 -11.66 -4.95 -12.63
N CYS A 57 -11.60 -3.64 -12.85
CA CYS A 57 -10.96 -3.07 -14.04
C CYS A 57 -9.49 -3.48 -14.17
N CYS A 58 -8.71 -3.46 -13.07
CA CYS A 58 -7.32 -3.91 -13.09
C CYS A 58 -7.19 -5.39 -13.48
N LYS A 59 -8.08 -6.25 -12.99
CA LYS A 59 -8.15 -7.68 -13.35
C LYS A 59 -8.44 -7.90 -14.82
N VAL A 60 -9.46 -7.21 -15.35
CA VAL A 60 -9.88 -7.33 -16.76
C VAL A 60 -8.81 -6.80 -17.72
N ASN A 61 -8.06 -5.77 -17.34
CA ASN A 61 -6.97 -5.23 -18.16
C ASN A 61 -5.74 -6.15 -18.21
N HIS A 62 -5.58 -7.04 -17.22
CA HIS A 62 -4.42 -7.94 -17.11
C HIS A 62 -4.85 -9.37 -16.71
N PRO A 63 -5.67 -10.07 -17.53
CA PRO A 63 -6.38 -11.28 -17.11
C PRO A 63 -5.46 -12.44 -16.72
N TYR A 64 -4.27 -12.53 -17.32
CA TYR A 64 -3.30 -13.61 -17.08
C TYR A 64 -2.08 -13.20 -16.26
N ASN A 65 -2.01 -11.93 -15.83
CA ASN A 65 -0.84 -11.41 -15.15
C ASN A 65 -1.23 -10.74 -13.83
N ILE A 66 -1.29 -11.55 -12.78
CA ILE A 66 -1.62 -11.11 -11.41
C ILE A 66 -0.67 -9.98 -10.97
N GLN A 67 0.63 -10.10 -11.26
CA GLN A 67 1.60 -9.04 -10.96
C GLN A 67 1.20 -7.69 -11.57
N SER A 68 0.82 -7.68 -12.84
CA SER A 68 0.34 -6.46 -13.50
C SER A 68 -0.99 -5.96 -12.93
N GLN A 69 -1.89 -6.84 -12.48
CA GLN A 69 -3.12 -6.43 -11.79
C GLN A 69 -2.79 -5.66 -10.51
N ILE A 70 -1.89 -6.22 -9.69
CA ILE A 70 -1.46 -5.65 -8.42
C ILE A 70 -0.77 -4.30 -8.66
N VAL A 71 0.22 -4.25 -9.55
CA VAL A 71 0.94 -3.00 -9.88
C VAL A 71 -0.03 -1.92 -10.38
N SER A 72 -0.92 -2.26 -11.31
CA SER A 72 -1.91 -1.32 -11.85
C SER A 72 -2.86 -0.80 -10.77
N ALA A 73 -3.26 -1.63 -9.80
CA ALA A 73 -4.10 -1.19 -8.68
C ALA A 73 -3.35 -0.19 -7.78
N PHE A 74 -2.10 -0.46 -7.38
CA PHE A 74 -1.34 0.49 -6.56
C PHE A 74 -0.99 1.78 -7.30
N ILE A 75 -0.74 1.72 -8.62
CA ILE A 75 -0.57 2.93 -9.44
C ILE A 75 -1.88 3.74 -9.46
N LEU A 76 -3.02 3.07 -9.65
CA LEU A 76 -4.33 3.72 -9.66
C LEU A 76 -4.68 4.36 -8.31
N TRP A 77 -4.40 3.67 -7.20
CA TRP A 77 -4.51 4.22 -5.85
C TRP A 77 -3.68 5.50 -5.70
N ARG A 78 -2.41 5.46 -6.12
CA ARG A 78 -1.53 6.62 -6.05
C ARG A 78 -2.03 7.79 -6.91
N GLN A 79 -2.56 7.51 -8.09
CA GLN A 79 -3.15 8.53 -8.98
C GLN A 79 -4.42 9.15 -8.39
N ARG A 80 -5.29 8.34 -7.75
CA ARG A 80 -6.54 8.82 -7.15
C ARG A 80 -6.33 9.65 -5.90
N LEU A 81 -5.45 9.20 -5.01
CA LEU A 81 -5.24 9.85 -3.72
C LEU A 81 -4.17 10.95 -3.78
N GLY A 82 -3.36 10.99 -4.84
CA GLY A 82 -2.37 12.04 -5.08
C GLY A 82 -1.42 12.20 -3.90
N ASN A 83 -1.40 13.39 -3.29
CA ASN A 83 -0.55 13.68 -2.13
C ASN A 83 -0.91 12.90 -0.86
N LYS A 84 -2.09 12.27 -0.80
CA LYS A 84 -2.49 11.39 0.31
C LYS A 84 -1.99 9.95 0.13
N ALA A 85 -1.50 9.58 -1.04
CA ALA A 85 -0.94 8.26 -1.31
C ALA A 85 0.49 8.15 -0.78
N THR A 86 0.66 8.39 0.52
CA THR A 86 1.96 8.40 1.20
C THR A 86 2.44 6.98 1.46
N THR A 87 3.76 6.81 1.61
CA THR A 87 4.36 5.55 2.07
C THR A 87 3.77 5.10 3.40
N GLU A 88 3.45 6.03 4.31
CA GLU A 88 2.74 5.73 5.56
C GLU A 88 1.37 5.08 5.32
N SER A 89 0.55 5.65 4.43
CA SER A 89 -0.76 5.09 4.10
C SER A 89 -0.61 3.68 3.51
N LEU A 90 0.38 3.48 2.63
CA LEU A 90 0.72 2.17 2.08
C LEU A 90 1.11 1.17 3.18
N CYS A 91 1.99 1.56 4.11
CA CYS A 91 2.37 0.71 5.24
C CYS A 91 1.17 0.32 6.11
N ASN A 92 0.25 1.25 6.37
CA ASN A 92 -0.97 0.98 7.12
C ASN A 92 -1.88 -0.02 6.38
N GLY A 93 -2.03 0.13 5.06
CA GLY A 93 -2.75 -0.82 4.23
C GLY A 93 -2.11 -2.22 4.24
N LEU A 94 -0.78 -2.31 4.14
CA LEU A 94 -0.05 -3.58 4.21
C LEU A 94 -0.25 -4.29 5.54
N LYS A 95 -0.22 -3.55 6.66
CA LYS A 95 -0.52 -4.11 7.99
C LYS A 95 -1.96 -4.59 8.10
N PHE A 96 -2.91 -3.86 7.51
CA PHE A 96 -4.30 -4.28 7.46
C PHE A 96 -4.48 -5.60 6.70
N GLY A 97 -3.69 -5.81 5.64
CA GLY A 97 -3.62 -7.07 4.91
C GLY A 97 -2.75 -8.14 5.57
N GLU A 98 -2.33 -7.96 6.82
CA GLU A 98 -1.46 -8.88 7.58
C GLU A 98 -0.15 -9.23 6.87
N VAL A 99 0.37 -8.32 6.04
CA VAL A 99 1.62 -8.52 5.31
C VAL A 99 2.81 -8.50 6.27
N ASP A 100 3.75 -9.43 6.06
CA ASP A 100 4.98 -9.54 6.84
C ASP A 100 5.73 -8.21 6.97
N SER A 101 6.17 -7.92 8.19
CA SER A 101 6.94 -6.70 8.50
C SER A 101 8.24 -6.59 7.70
N SER A 102 8.81 -7.71 7.23
CA SER A 102 9.99 -7.74 6.37
C SER A 102 9.73 -7.08 5.01
N VAL A 103 8.56 -7.29 4.42
CA VAL A 103 8.15 -6.68 3.15
C VAL A 103 7.95 -5.17 3.33
N ILE A 104 7.36 -4.77 4.46
CA ILE A 104 7.17 -3.36 4.82
C ILE A 104 8.52 -2.67 5.01
N GLN A 105 9.48 -3.31 5.67
CA GLN A 105 10.84 -2.77 5.82
C GLN A 105 11.56 -2.63 4.47
N GLN A 106 11.38 -3.57 3.54
CA GLN A 106 11.94 -3.49 2.19
C GLN A 106 11.35 -2.34 1.36
N LEU A 107 10.08 -1.99 1.60
CA LEU A 107 9.46 -0.83 0.97
C LEU A 107 10.11 0.50 1.44
N LEU A 108 10.55 0.54 2.70
CA LEU A 108 11.09 1.73 3.36
C LEU A 108 12.60 1.94 3.16
N GLN A 109 13.29 0.97 2.56
CA GLN A 109 14.70 1.05 2.12
C GLN A 109 14.83 1.72 0.74
#